data_AF-A0A926RZ09-F1
#
_entry.id   AF-A0A926RZ09-F1
#
_cell.length_a   1.000
_cell.length_b   1.000
_cell.length_c   1.000
_cell.angle_alpha   90.00
_cell.angle_beta   90.00
_cell.angle_gamma   90.00
#
_symmetry.space_group_name_H-M   'P 1'
#
loop_
_entity.id
_entity.type
_entity.pdbx_description
1 polymer ?
#
loop_
_entity_poly.entity_id
_entity_poly.type
_entity_poly.pdbx_seq_one_letter_code
_entity_poly.pdbx_strand_id
1 'polypeptide(L)' 'MSNKDQNKEHNQSENTMIRNMKDLHEQSKMMEHMRTNQELEKDGKDPDPKQHKEEK' A
#
# COMPACT_ATOMS: atom_id res chain seq x y z
N MET A 1 11.18 -0.71 38.78
CA MET A 1 10.08 -0.95 37.82
C MET A 1 9.34 0.36 37.64
N SER A 2 9.45 0.99 36.47
CA SER A 2 8.76 2.24 36.15
C SER A 2 8.24 2.11 34.72
N ASN A 3 6.93 1.85 34.60
CA ASN A 3 6.23 1.79 33.31
C ASN A 3 6.01 3.22 32.79
N LYS A 4 6.97 3.70 32.02
CA LYS A 4 6.90 4.83 31.08
C LYS A 4 7.66 4.25 29.86
N ASP A 5 7.06 3.95 28.71
CA ASP A 5 6.38 4.86 27.81
C ASP A 5 5.61 4.03 26.75
N GLN A 6 4.34 3.67 27.01
CA GLN A 6 3.51 2.97 26.02
C GLN A 6 2.61 3.89 25.19
N ASN A 7 2.91 5.19 25.07
CA ASN A 7 1.94 6.09 24.43
C ASN A 7 2.56 7.31 23.73
N LYS A 8 3.39 7.08 22.72
CA LYS A 8 3.72 8.10 21.70
C LYS A 8 4.07 7.35 20.41
N GLU A 9 3.12 7.32 19.47
CA GLU A 9 3.36 7.32 18.00
C GLU A 9 2.10 7.02 17.16
N HIS A 10 0.91 6.92 17.74
CA HIS A 10 -0.36 6.84 16.99
C HIS A 10 -0.89 8.21 16.54
N ASN A 11 -0.06 9.07 15.92
CA ASN A 11 -0.52 10.37 15.39
C ASN A 11 0.28 10.87 14.18
N GLN A 12 0.61 9.98 13.24
CA GLN A 12 0.62 10.39 11.84
C GLN A 12 -0.59 9.74 11.23
N SER A 13 -1.64 10.53 10.98
CA SER A 13 -2.71 10.08 10.11
C SER A 13 -2.09 9.82 8.74
N GLU A 14 -1.63 8.60 8.49
CA GLU A 14 -1.41 8.08 7.14
C GLU A 14 -2.80 7.99 6.49
N ASN A 15 -3.41 9.15 6.19
CA ASN A 15 -4.59 9.15 5.35
C ASN A 15 -4.12 8.61 4.01
N THR A 16 -4.51 7.37 3.74
CA THR A 16 -4.38 6.72 2.43
C THR A 16 -5.12 7.51 1.34
N MET A 17 -6.06 8.35 1.75
CA MET A 17 -6.81 9.27 0.90
C MET A 17 -5.97 10.49 0.52
N ILE A 18 -5.92 10.77 -0.78
CA ILE A 18 -5.28 11.95 -1.38
C ILE A 18 -5.98 13.22 -0.87
N ARG A 19 -5.24 14.14 -0.25
CA ARG A 19 -5.80 15.38 0.31
C ARG A 19 -5.68 16.57 -0.63
N ASN A 20 -4.69 16.56 -1.52
CA ASN A 20 -4.38 17.66 -2.42
C ASN A 20 -3.60 17.18 -3.67
N MET A 21 -3.32 18.10 -4.60
CA MET A 21 -2.64 17.78 -5.87
C MET A 21 -1.18 17.36 -5.73
N LYS A 22 -0.48 17.83 -4.68
CA LYS A 22 0.89 17.41 -4.39
C LYS A 22 0.89 15.95 -3.93
N ASP A 23 -0.03 15.58 -3.04
CA ASP A 23 -0.20 14.19 -2.59
C ASP A 23 -0.54 13.27 -3.76
N LEU A 24 -1.41 13.71 -4.68
CA LEU A 24 -1.73 12.97 -5.91
C LEU A 24 -0.47 12.71 -6.72
N HIS A 25 0.33 13.75 -6.99
CA HIS A 25 1.53 13.63 -7.81
C HIS A 25 2.57 12.69 -7.19
N GLU A 26 2.77 12.78 -5.87
CA GLU A 26 3.68 11.89 -5.15
C GLU A 26 3.19 10.43 -5.17
N GLN A 27 1.90 10.21 -4.93
CA GLN A 27 1.32 8.86 -4.98
C GLN A 27 1.31 8.28 -6.39
N SER A 28 1.00 9.07 -7.43
CA SER A 28 1.01 8.62 -8.82
C SER A 28 2.40 8.13 -9.26
N LYS A 29 3.47 8.80 -8.84
CA LYS A 29 4.85 8.34 -9.11
C LYS A 29 5.18 7.03 -8.43
N MET A 30 4.70 6.83 -7.20
CA MET A 30 4.88 5.55 -6.51
C MET A 30 4.12 4.43 -7.24
N MET A 31 2.89 4.70 -7.69
CA MET A 31 2.09 3.73 -8.45
C MET A 31 2.70 3.36 -9.81
N GLU A 32 3.39 4.27 -10.48
CA GLU A 32 4.06 4.00 -11.76
C GLU A 32 5.10 2.87 -11.67
N HIS A 33 5.74 2.72 -10.52
CA HIS A 33 6.76 1.70 -10.28
C HIS A 33 6.19 0.41 -9.68
N MET A 34 4.90 0.40 -9.31
CA MET A 34 4.25 -0.79 -8.78
C MET A 34 3.88 -1.73 -9.91
N ARG A 35 4.29 -3.00 -9.75
CA ARG A 35 3.96 -4.05 -10.70
C ARG A 35 2.49 -4.43 -10.57
N THR A 36 1.86 -4.69 -11.71
CA THR A 36 0.51 -5.24 -11.77
C THR A 36 0.51 -6.73 -11.42
N ASN A 37 -0.63 -7.26 -11.00
CA ASN A 37 -0.78 -8.69 -10.73
C ASN A 37 -0.47 -9.55 -11.97
N GLN A 38 -0.82 -9.06 -13.17
CA GLN A 38 -0.49 -9.74 -14.43
C GLN A 38 1.02 -9.82 -14.68
N GLU A 39 1.79 -8.80 -14.29
CA GLU A 39 3.25 -8.80 -14.40
C GLU A 39 3.89 -9.70 -13.36
N LEU A 40 3.34 -9.75 -12.15
CA LEU A 40 3.78 -10.68 -11.11
C LEU A 40 3.57 -12.14 -11.55
N GLU A 41 2.41 -12.47 -12.12
CA GLU A 41 2.12 -13.81 -12.65
C GLU A 41 3.10 -14.22 -13.77
N LYS A 42 3.43 -13.31 -14.69
CA LYS A 42 4.43 -13.56 -15.75
C LYS A 42 5.83 -13.84 -15.18
N ASP A 43 6.18 -13.17 -14.08
CA ASP A 43 7.44 -13.36 -13.37
C ASP A 43 7.44 -14.59 -12.43
N GLY A 44 6.34 -15.35 -12.37
CA GLY A 44 6.17 -16.49 -11.48
C GLY A 44 6.06 -16.11 -9.99
N LYS A 45 5.69 -14.86 -9.70
CA LYS A 45 5.45 -14.35 -8.34
C LYS A 45 3.95 -14.39 -8.03
N ASP A 46 3.63 -14.70 -6.78
CA ASP A 46 2.25 -14.68 -6.31
C ASP A 46 1.76 -13.24 -6.11
N PRO A 47 0.64 -12.83 -6.73
CA PRO A 47 0.02 -11.54 -6.47
C PRO A 47 -0.68 -11.51 -5.11
N ASP A 48 -0.71 -10.34 -4.48
CA ASP A 48 -1.45 -10.06 -3.26
C ASP A 48 -2.48 -8.95 -3.52
N PRO A 49 -3.78 -9.14 -3.20
CA PRO A 49 -4.42 -10.37 -2.74
C PRO A 49 -4.42 -11.46 -3.82
N LYS A 50 -4.36 -12.72 -3.37
CA LYS A 50 -4.53 -13.88 -4.26
C LYS A 50 -5.85 -13.74 -5.01
N GLN A 51 -5.77 -13.47 -6.30
CA GLN A 51 -6.95 -13.37 -7.15
C GLN A 51 -7.42 -14.77 -7.49
N HIS A 52 -8.55 -15.20 -6.91
CA HIS A 52 -9.23 -16.41 -7.38
C HIS A 52 -9.90 -16.10 -8.72
N LYS A 53 -9.65 -16.94 -9.74
CA LYS A 53 -10.39 -16.83 -10.99
C LYS A 53 -11.85 -17.17 -10.70
N GLU A 54 -12.76 -16.25 -11.04
CA GLU A 54 -14.18 -16.59 -11.07
C GLU A 54 -14.39 -17.66 -12.15
N GLU A 55 -14.85 -18.85 -11.74
CA GLU A 55 -15.33 -19.86 -12.68
C GLU A 55 -16.59 -19.28 -13.36
N LYS A 56 -16.55 -19.19 -14.69
CA LYS A 56 -17.66 -18.68 -15.51
C LYS A 56 -18.76 -19.71 -15.69
#